data_AF-A0AAN6IW01-F1
#
_entry.id   AF-A0AAN6IW01-F1
#
_cell.length_a   1.000
_cell.length_b   1.000
_cell.length_c   1.000
_cell.angle_alpha   90.00
_cell.angle_beta   90.00
_cell.angle_gamma   90.00
#
_symmetry.space_group_name_H-M   'P 1'
#
loop_
_entity.id
_entity.type
_entity.pdbx_description
1 polymer ?
#
loop_
_entity_poly.entity_id
_entity_poly.type
_entity_poly.pdbx_seq_one_letter_code
_entity_poly.pdbx_strand_id
1 'polypeptide(L)'
;MQSRAVDSALYEGAKYFVLHAPQIKTKDGVHGEMEGCDNNKNAAASDDARGTGSAPAVMVEEATERRAEGDGRKDGGTGRFEPFEPLLMAVLAADSSRQGSEIESQRRSRVGLAQALAERGVQDPAALTAILDRWLQTERSRPLREDMEGARQTVTP
;
A
#
# COMPACT_ATOMS: atom_id res chain seq x y z
N MET A 1 9.38 -30.19 -0.12
CA MET A 1 10.05 -29.32 0.88
C MET A 1 10.33 -27.89 0.41
N GLN A 2 10.44 -27.64 -0.90
CA GLN A 2 10.82 -26.32 -1.44
C GLN A 2 9.80 -25.19 -1.16
N SER A 3 8.48 -25.45 -1.26
CA SER A 3 7.43 -24.43 -1.04
C SER A 3 7.59 -23.66 0.28
N ARG A 4 7.86 -24.38 1.38
CA ARG A 4 7.90 -23.78 2.72
C ARG A 4 9.09 -22.83 2.93
N ALA A 5 10.22 -23.09 2.28
CA ALA A 5 11.39 -22.20 2.35
C ALA A 5 11.18 -20.94 1.51
N VAL A 6 10.45 -21.06 0.41
CA VAL A 6 10.02 -19.92 -0.43
C VAL A 6 9.08 -19.02 0.35
N ASP A 7 8.13 -19.59 1.10
CA ASP A 7 7.18 -18.82 1.91
C ASP A 7 7.91 -17.99 2.99
N SER A 8 8.85 -18.60 3.74
CA SER A 8 9.67 -17.86 4.71
C SER A 8 10.47 -16.72 4.07
N ALA A 9 11.14 -16.98 2.95
CA ALA A 9 11.94 -15.97 2.26
C ALA A 9 11.05 -14.82 1.74
N LEU A 10 9.85 -15.14 1.27
CA LEU A 10 8.86 -14.15 0.84
C LEU A 10 8.43 -13.26 2.00
N TYR A 11 8.07 -13.84 3.15
CA TYR A 11 7.66 -13.06 4.32
C TYR A 11 8.79 -12.16 4.84
N GLU A 12 10.01 -12.67 4.95
CA GLU A 12 11.17 -11.86 5.39
C GLU A 12 11.53 -10.76 4.38
N GLY A 13 11.49 -11.07 3.07
CA GLY A 13 11.76 -10.09 2.02
C GLY A 13 10.70 -8.99 1.98
N ALA A 14 9.42 -9.36 2.11
CA ALA A 14 8.32 -8.42 2.21
C ALA A 14 8.42 -7.55 3.48
N LYS A 15 8.78 -8.16 4.61
CA LYS A 15 8.99 -7.43 5.86
C LYS A 15 10.11 -6.41 5.71
N TYR A 16 11.25 -6.83 5.13
CA TYR A 16 12.36 -5.94 4.83
C TYR A 16 11.92 -4.77 3.93
N PHE A 17 11.15 -5.06 2.87
CA PHE A 17 10.61 -4.02 1.99
C PHE A 17 9.76 -3.00 2.75
N VAL A 18 8.83 -3.43 3.60
CA VAL A 18 7.96 -2.55 4.40
C VAL A 18 8.76 -1.67 5.36
N LEU A 19 9.74 -2.26 6.07
CA LEU A 19 10.57 -1.55 7.04
C LEU A 19 11.48 -0.51 6.38
N HIS A 20 12.02 -0.82 5.21
CA HIS A 20 12.98 0.04 4.51
C HIS A 20 12.35 0.96 3.45
N ALA A 21 11.05 0.88 3.20
CA ALA A 21 10.37 1.79 2.29
C ALA A 21 10.48 3.25 2.80
N PRO A 22 10.75 4.23 1.93
CA PRO A 22 10.79 5.65 2.32
C PRO A 22 9.49 6.11 2.97
N GLN A 23 9.58 6.71 4.15
CA GLN A 23 8.46 7.43 4.79
C GLN A 23 8.43 8.85 4.28
N ILE A 24 7.34 9.24 3.62
CA ILE A 24 7.08 10.65 3.38
C ILE A 24 6.54 11.18 4.69
N LYS A 25 7.42 11.78 5.50
CA LYS A 25 6.99 12.57 6.65
C LYS A 25 6.31 13.81 6.07
N THR A 26 4.99 13.87 6.13
CA THR A 26 4.27 15.14 5.98
C THR A 26 4.80 16.05 7.09
N LYS A 27 5.65 17.00 6.74
CA LYS A 27 6.04 18.04 7.69
C LYS A 27 4.78 18.83 8.01
N ASP A 28 4.45 18.91 9.29
CA ASP A 28 3.45 19.84 9.80
C ASP A 28 3.71 21.26 9.26
N GLY A 29 2.69 21.83 8.62
CA GLY A 29 2.49 23.27 8.46
C GLY A 29 3.46 24.07 7.57
N VAL A 30 2.99 24.46 6.38
CA VAL A 30 3.08 25.86 5.96
C VAL A 30 1.77 26.24 5.28
N HIS A 31 0.96 27.02 5.99
CA HIS A 31 -0.09 27.86 5.43
C HIS A 31 0.59 28.85 4.47
N GLY A 32 0.66 28.49 3.20
CA GLY A 32 1.01 29.40 2.12
C GLY A 32 -0.28 29.92 1.51
N GLU A 33 -0.81 31.00 2.07
CA GLU A 33 -1.67 31.89 1.29
C GLU A 33 -0.86 32.33 0.07
N MET A 34 -1.32 31.99 -1.13
CA MET A 34 -0.88 32.69 -2.33
C MET A 34 -2.12 33.09 -3.11
N GLU A 35 -2.31 34.41 -3.09
CA GLU A 35 -3.37 35.19 -3.71
C GLU A 35 -3.70 34.74 -5.13
N GLY A 36 -4.98 34.86 -5.46
CA GLY A 36 -5.50 34.64 -6.79
C GLY A 36 -4.87 35.59 -7.82
N CYS A 37 -4.76 35.10 -9.05
CA CYS A 37 -4.75 35.95 -10.23
C CYS A 37 -5.86 35.46 -11.15
N ASP A 38 -6.93 36.23 -11.13
CA ASP A 38 -8.12 36.09 -11.96
C ASP A 38 -7.82 36.62 -13.38
N ASN A 39 -8.43 35.96 -14.36
CA ASN A 39 -8.72 36.42 -15.72
C ASN A 39 -7.56 36.81 -16.66
N ASN A 40 -7.42 36.04 -17.76
CA ASN A 40 -7.63 36.68 -19.07
C ASN A 40 -8.24 35.72 -20.11
N LYS A 41 -9.38 36.15 -20.66
CA LYS A 41 -10.09 35.56 -21.80
C LYS A 41 -9.51 36.10 -23.11
N ASN A 42 -9.68 35.32 -24.19
CA ASN A 42 -9.65 35.65 -25.64
C ASN A 42 -8.73 34.67 -26.39
N ALA A 43 -9.01 34.21 -27.59
CA ALA A 43 -10.17 34.20 -28.47
C ALA A 43 -9.83 33.24 -29.63
N ALA A 44 -10.87 32.76 -30.32
CA ALA A 44 -10.90 31.75 -31.37
C ALA A 44 -10.02 31.98 -32.62
N ALA A 45 -9.76 30.90 -33.37
CA ALA A 45 -10.03 30.84 -34.83
C ALA A 45 -9.94 29.39 -35.39
N SER A 46 -11.01 29.00 -36.10
CA SER A 46 -11.12 27.96 -37.17
C SER A 46 -10.17 28.30 -38.34
N ASP A 47 -9.82 27.50 -39.36
CA ASP A 47 -10.43 26.32 -39.98
C ASP A 47 -9.45 25.67 -41.00
N ASP A 48 -9.76 24.42 -41.34
CA ASP A 48 -9.54 23.62 -42.57
C ASP A 48 -8.37 23.86 -43.56
N ALA A 49 -7.61 22.77 -43.84
CA ALA A 49 -7.44 22.23 -45.20
C ALA A 49 -6.91 20.78 -45.21
N ARG A 50 -7.72 19.90 -45.80
CA ARG A 50 -7.53 18.47 -46.08
C ARG A 50 -6.28 18.14 -46.91
N GLY A 51 -5.64 17.01 -46.58
CA GLY A 51 -4.65 16.32 -47.41
C GLY A 51 -4.29 14.95 -46.86
N THR A 52 -4.96 13.92 -47.35
CA THR A 52 -5.00 12.52 -46.90
C THR A 52 -3.68 11.76 -47.09
N GLY A 53 -3.27 10.97 -46.09
CA GLY A 53 -2.33 9.85 -46.27
C GLY A 53 -1.49 9.47 -45.03
N SER A 54 -2.06 8.65 -44.14
CA SER A 54 -1.46 7.78 -43.09
C SER A 54 -0.01 8.08 -42.61
N ALA A 55 0.20 8.70 -41.45
CA ALA A 55 0.15 8.16 -40.06
C ALA A 55 1.44 7.44 -39.60
N PRO A 56 1.85 7.56 -38.32
CA PRO A 56 2.43 8.80 -37.78
C PRO A 56 3.72 8.58 -36.98
N ALA A 57 4.54 9.63 -36.89
CA ALA A 57 5.54 9.82 -35.87
C ALA A 57 4.87 9.85 -34.48
N VAL A 58 5.42 9.12 -33.51
CA VAL A 58 4.99 9.20 -32.11
C VAL A 58 6.03 10.03 -31.36
N MET A 59 5.84 11.34 -31.41
CA MET A 59 6.22 12.24 -30.32
C MET A 59 5.10 12.16 -29.27
N VAL A 60 5.46 11.95 -28.02
CA VAL A 60 4.60 12.11 -26.84
C VAL A 60 5.49 12.89 -25.87
N GLU A 61 5.55 14.22 -25.93
CA GLU A 61 4.54 15.19 -25.47
C GLU A 61 3.91 14.76 -24.14
N GLU A 62 4.48 15.38 -23.10
CA GLU A 62 4.02 15.53 -21.75
C GLU A 62 2.51 15.84 -21.71
N ALA A 63 1.71 14.83 -21.38
CA ALA A 63 0.29 15.01 -21.10
C ALA A 63 0.07 14.84 -19.60
N THR A 64 -0.08 15.98 -18.93
CA THR A 64 -0.75 16.14 -17.66
C THR A 64 -2.09 15.41 -17.63
N GLU A 65 -2.22 14.38 -16.78
CA GLU A 65 -3.53 13.94 -16.27
C GLU A 65 -3.69 14.39 -14.83
N ARG A 66 -4.28 15.57 -14.68
CA ARG A 66 -5.10 15.90 -13.53
C ARG A 66 -6.34 15.02 -13.59
N ARG A 67 -6.61 14.26 -12.52
CA ARG A 67 -7.77 14.46 -11.61
C ARG A 67 -8.34 13.13 -11.10
N ALA A 68 -8.26 12.95 -9.78
CA ALA A 68 -9.37 12.51 -8.96
C ALA A 68 -9.30 13.28 -7.64
N GLU A 69 -10.06 14.37 -7.54
CA GLU A 69 -10.40 15.03 -6.28
C GLU A 69 -11.60 14.30 -5.68
N GLY A 70 -11.58 14.14 -4.35
CA GLY A 70 -12.64 13.54 -3.52
C GLY A 70 -12.20 12.18 -2.99
N ASP A 71 -12.02 11.93 -1.70
CA ASP A 71 -12.73 12.46 -0.54
C ASP A 71 -11.80 12.40 0.68
N GLY A 72 -11.96 13.34 1.61
CA GLY A 72 -11.06 13.53 2.74
C GLY A 72 -10.93 12.29 3.63
N ARG A 73 -9.74 11.69 3.66
CA ARG A 73 -9.31 10.82 4.75
C ARG A 73 -7.96 11.29 5.27
N LYS A 74 -7.91 11.29 6.59
CA LYS A 74 -6.98 11.97 7.49
C LYS A 74 -5.54 11.58 7.26
N ASP A 75 -4.68 12.54 7.57
CA ASP A 75 -3.23 12.46 7.70
C ASP A 75 -2.72 11.12 8.24
N GLY A 76 -1.97 10.43 7.41
CA GLY A 76 -1.13 9.29 7.76
C GLY A 76 -0.21 9.04 6.59
N GLY A 77 0.96 9.69 6.58
CA GLY A 77 1.87 9.77 5.43
C GLY A 77 2.08 8.43 4.71
N THR A 78 1.39 8.26 3.59
CA THR A 78 1.50 7.07 2.74
C THR A 78 2.79 7.16 1.93
N GLY A 79 3.83 6.50 2.46
CA GLY A 79 5.11 6.34 1.77
C GLY A 79 5.02 5.43 0.54
N ARG A 80 6.15 5.26 -0.18
CA ARG A 80 6.26 4.50 -1.45
C ARG A 80 5.85 3.01 -1.40
N PHE A 81 5.44 2.48 -0.25
CA PHE A 81 5.00 1.08 -0.12
C PHE A 81 3.51 0.89 -0.39
N GLU A 82 2.70 1.95 -0.29
CA GLU A 82 1.24 1.93 -0.45
C GLU A 82 0.78 1.22 -1.74
N PRO A 83 1.39 1.43 -2.93
CA PRO A 83 0.98 0.74 -4.15
C PRO A 83 1.12 -0.79 -4.08
N PHE A 84 1.98 -1.29 -3.20
CA PHE A 84 2.24 -2.71 -3.01
C PHE A 84 1.47 -3.31 -1.83
N GLU A 85 0.79 -2.47 -1.02
CA GLU A 85 0.04 -2.94 0.15
C GLU A 85 -0.99 -4.02 -0.21
N PRO A 86 -1.81 -3.91 -1.29
CA PRO A 86 -2.75 -4.96 -1.64
C PRO A 86 -2.10 -6.31 -1.91
N LEU A 87 -0.88 -6.31 -2.49
CA LEU A 87 -0.12 -7.52 -2.74
C LEU A 87 0.38 -8.14 -1.43
N LEU A 88 0.90 -7.31 -0.52
CA LEU A 88 1.36 -7.76 0.80
C LEU A 88 0.19 -8.33 1.61
N MET A 89 -0.97 -7.68 1.56
CA MET A 89 -2.20 -8.15 2.18
C MET A 89 -2.68 -9.47 1.58
N ALA A 90 -2.60 -9.64 0.26
CA ALA A 90 -2.92 -10.90 -0.40
C ALA A 90 -1.97 -12.03 0.02
N VAL A 91 -0.67 -11.75 0.17
CA VAL A 91 0.33 -12.70 0.67
C VAL A 91 0.02 -13.14 2.11
N LEU A 92 -0.44 -12.23 2.95
CA LEU A 92 -0.91 -12.55 4.30
C LEU A 92 -2.25 -13.28 4.29
N ALA A 93 -3.18 -12.95 3.41
CA ALA A 93 -4.47 -13.62 3.35
C ALA A 93 -4.36 -15.05 2.77
N ALA A 94 -3.42 -15.26 1.84
CA ALA A 94 -3.20 -16.54 1.18
C ALA A 94 -2.94 -17.67 2.19
N ASP A 95 -3.60 -18.80 1.99
CA ASP A 95 -3.33 -20.05 2.70
C ASP A 95 -3.47 -20.01 4.23
N SER A 96 -4.37 -19.19 4.78
CA SER A 96 -4.62 -19.20 6.24
C SER A 96 -5.19 -20.54 6.76
N SER A 97 -5.62 -21.45 5.89
CA SER A 97 -5.96 -22.85 6.27
C SER A 97 -4.72 -23.72 6.51
N ARG A 98 -3.56 -23.39 5.94
CA ARG A 98 -2.31 -24.15 6.09
C ARG A 98 -1.50 -23.75 7.32
N GLN A 99 -1.77 -22.57 7.89
CA GLN A 99 -1.04 -21.99 9.01
C GLN A 99 -0.88 -22.95 10.19
N GLY A 100 -1.95 -23.64 10.61
CA GLY A 100 -1.89 -24.61 11.72
C GLY A 100 -0.91 -25.77 11.49
N SER A 101 -0.60 -26.08 10.22
CA SER A 101 0.32 -27.15 9.80
C SER A 101 1.76 -26.69 9.52
N GLU A 102 2.02 -25.38 9.51
CA GLU A 102 3.35 -24.81 9.30
C GLU A 102 4.28 -25.13 10.47
N ILE A 103 5.60 -24.96 10.27
CA ILE A 103 6.54 -24.94 11.39
C ILE A 103 6.48 -23.56 12.07
N GLU A 104 6.86 -23.49 13.35
CA GLU A 104 6.73 -22.24 14.11
C GLU A 104 7.56 -21.10 13.52
N SER A 105 8.75 -21.37 12.97
CA SER A 105 9.58 -20.34 12.34
C SER A 105 8.90 -19.66 11.15
N GLN A 106 8.12 -20.41 10.37
CA GLN A 106 7.34 -19.85 9.24
C GLN A 106 6.23 -18.94 9.72
N ARG A 107 5.44 -19.42 10.70
CA ARG A 107 4.40 -18.60 11.32
C ARG A 107 4.99 -17.32 11.91
N ARG A 108 6.16 -17.40 12.55
CA ARG A 108 6.86 -16.25 13.09
C ARG A 108 7.27 -15.23 12.02
N SER A 109 7.87 -15.66 10.91
CA SER A 109 8.19 -14.75 9.79
C SER A 109 6.96 -14.06 9.25
N ARG A 110 5.85 -14.81 9.11
CA ARG A 110 4.56 -14.30 8.63
C ARG A 110 3.94 -13.27 9.60
N VAL A 111 3.96 -13.54 10.90
CA VAL A 111 3.54 -12.59 11.96
C VAL A 111 4.42 -11.34 11.95
N GLY A 112 5.73 -11.50 11.78
CA GLY A 112 6.67 -10.39 11.71
C GLY A 112 6.39 -9.42 10.55
N LEU A 113 5.89 -9.91 9.41
CA LEU A 113 5.41 -9.06 8.31
C LEU A 113 4.13 -8.32 8.70
N ALA A 114 3.16 -9.01 9.30
CA ALA A 114 1.90 -8.39 9.74
C ALA A 114 2.15 -7.28 10.77
N GLN A 115 3.07 -7.50 11.72
CA GLN A 115 3.48 -6.49 12.68
C GLN A 115 4.16 -5.28 11.99
N ALA A 116 5.06 -5.52 11.04
CA ALA A 116 5.69 -4.44 10.30
C ALA A 116 4.67 -3.58 9.53
N LEU A 117 3.62 -4.19 8.96
CA LEU A 117 2.53 -3.47 8.32
C LEU A 117 1.68 -2.69 9.34
N ALA A 118 1.37 -3.29 10.48
CA ALA A 118 0.64 -2.64 11.57
C ALA A 118 1.37 -1.37 12.06
N GLU A 119 2.66 -1.48 12.37
CA GLU A 119 3.50 -0.37 12.83
C GLU A 119 3.69 0.71 11.76
N ARG A 120 3.70 0.31 10.48
CA ARG A 120 3.84 1.23 9.35
C ARG A 120 2.56 2.01 9.06
N GLY A 121 1.41 1.45 9.44
CA GLY A 121 0.10 1.90 8.99
C GLY A 121 -0.25 1.26 7.64
N VAL A 122 -1.51 0.84 7.53
CA VAL A 122 -2.11 0.25 6.32
C VAL A 122 -3.31 1.07 5.88
N GLN A 123 -3.60 1.12 4.59
CA GLN A 123 -4.79 1.74 4.01
C GLN A 123 -6.08 1.11 4.53
N ASP A 124 -6.08 -0.21 4.72
CA ASP A 124 -7.22 -0.96 5.27
C ASP A 124 -6.88 -1.67 6.60
N PRO A 125 -6.97 -0.96 7.73
CA PRO A 125 -6.82 -1.52 9.07
C PRO A 125 -7.77 -2.68 9.37
N ALA A 126 -8.99 -2.64 8.81
CA ALA A 126 -10.01 -3.65 9.08
C ALA A 126 -9.66 -4.98 8.40
N ALA A 127 -9.13 -4.93 7.16
CA ALA A 127 -8.64 -6.12 6.48
C ALA A 127 -7.48 -6.78 7.22
N LEU A 128 -6.50 -6.00 7.70
CA LEU A 128 -5.38 -6.55 8.48
C LEU A 128 -5.84 -7.15 9.80
N THR A 129 -6.77 -6.49 10.48
CA THR A 129 -7.40 -7.01 11.70
C THR A 129 -8.13 -8.33 11.44
N ALA A 130 -8.89 -8.44 10.36
CA ALA A 130 -9.61 -9.67 10.01
C ALA A 130 -8.66 -10.85 9.72
N ILE A 131 -7.52 -10.58 9.08
CA ILE A 131 -6.48 -11.60 8.86
C ILE A 131 -5.91 -12.08 10.21
N LEU A 132 -5.54 -11.15 11.09
CA LEU A 132 -5.00 -11.47 12.41
C LEU A 132 -6.02 -12.22 13.29
N ASP A 133 -7.28 -11.82 13.27
CA ASP A 133 -8.37 -12.49 14.00
C ASP A 133 -8.53 -13.95 13.57
N ARG A 134 -8.45 -14.21 12.26
CA ARG A 134 -8.49 -15.57 11.74
C ARG A 134 -7.30 -16.41 12.21
N TRP A 135 -6.11 -15.81 12.28
CA TRP A 135 -4.90 -16.50 12.71
C TRP A 135 -4.93 -16.83 14.21
N LEU A 136 -5.37 -15.89 15.04
CA LEU A 136 -5.49 -16.05 16.49
C LEU A 136 -6.39 -17.23 16.87
N GLN A 137 -7.43 -17.52 16.08
CA GLN A 137 -8.31 -18.67 16.30
C GLN A 137 -7.59 -20.02 16.17
N THR A 138 -6.52 -20.10 15.38
CA THR A 138 -5.83 -21.36 15.07
C THR A 138 -4.40 -21.43 15.60
N GLU A 139 -3.83 -20.31 16.08
CA GLU A 139 -2.47 -20.27 16.60
C GLU A 139 -2.36 -20.96 17.96
N ARG A 140 -1.36 -21.84 18.07
CA ARG A 140 -1.09 -22.67 19.24
C ARG A 140 0.09 -22.15 20.08
N SER A 141 0.97 -21.36 19.47
CA SER A 141 2.11 -20.77 20.17
C SER A 141 1.65 -19.52 20.93
N ARG A 142 1.77 -19.56 22.25
CA ARG A 142 1.41 -18.41 23.11
C ARG A 142 2.21 -17.14 22.74
N PRO A 143 3.55 -17.19 22.58
CA PRO A 143 4.30 -16.01 22.14
C PRO A 143 3.79 -15.42 20.82
N LEU A 144 3.49 -16.26 19.83
CA LEU A 144 2.99 -15.77 18.53
C LEU A 144 1.60 -15.14 18.64
N ARG A 145 0.75 -15.64 19.54
CA ARG A 145 -0.54 -15.01 19.81
C ARG A 145 -0.35 -13.62 20.42
N GLU A 146 0.56 -13.48 21.38
CA GLU A 146 0.87 -12.19 22.00
C GLU A 146 1.38 -11.18 20.95
N ASP A 147 2.26 -11.62 20.04
CA ASP A 147 2.73 -10.80 18.91
C ASP A 147 1.58 -10.39 17.97
N MET A 148 0.68 -11.33 17.61
CA MET A 148 -0.49 -11.04 16.78
C MET A 148 -1.49 -10.09 17.46
N GLU A 149 -1.76 -10.28 18.75
CA GLU A 149 -2.60 -9.39 19.56
C GLU A 149 -1.98 -7.98 19.62
N GLY A 150 -0.66 -7.89 19.79
CA GLY A 150 0.08 -6.62 19.73
C GLY A 150 -0.11 -5.91 18.39
N ALA A 151 0.14 -6.61 17.27
CA ALA A 151 -0.07 -6.05 15.94
C ALA A 151 -1.52 -5.57 15.73
N ARG A 152 -2.50 -6.34 16.19
CA ARG A 152 -3.93 -5.99 16.10
C ARG A 152 -4.27 -4.71 16.88
N GLN A 153 -3.69 -4.56 18.07
CA GLN A 153 -3.86 -3.36 18.90
C GLN A 153 -3.23 -2.13 18.24
N THR A 154 -2.08 -2.29 17.59
CA THR A 154 -1.43 -1.19 16.84
C THR A 154 -2.28 -0.70 15.67
N VAL A 155 -3.03 -1.60 15.02
CA VAL A 155 -3.88 -1.29 13.86
C VAL A 155 -5.20 -0.62 14.25
N THR A 156 -5.70 -0.84 15.48
CA THR A 156 -6.98 -0.31 15.95
C THR A 156 -6.75 1.05 16.64
N PRO A 157 -7.20 2.17 16.05
CA PRO A 157 -7.08 3.49 16.67
C PRO A 157 -8.00 3.68 17.89
#